data_AF-A0A1J3GD99-F1
#
_entry.id   AF-A0A1J3GD99-F1
#
_cell.length_a   1.000
_cell.length_b   1.000
_cell.length_c   1.000
_cell.angle_alpha   90.00
_cell.angle_beta   90.00
_cell.angle_gamma   90.00
#
_symmetry.space_group_name_H-M   'P 1'
#
loop_
_entity.id
_entity.type
_entity.pdbx_description
1 polymer ?
#
loop_
_entity_poly.entity_id
_entity_poly.type
_entity_poly.pdbx_seq_one_letter_code
_entity_poly.pdbx_strand_id
1 'polypeptide(L)'
;LESDSEMENEVTKQSIPLLTPYKMGRFNLSHRVVLAPLTRTRSYGNVPQPHAILYYSQRTTPGGFLITEATGVSDTAQGYK
;
A
#
# COMPACT_ATOMS: atom_id res chain seq x y z
N LEU A 1 32.64 -31.47 2.85
CA LEU A 1 31.32 -32.12 3.00
C LEU A 1 30.44 -31.39 4.00
N GLU A 2 30.93 -31.00 5.18
CA GLU A 2 30.21 -30.06 6.09
C GLU A 2 30.42 -28.58 5.75
N SER A 3 31.46 -28.26 4.95
CA SER A 3 31.78 -26.89 4.51
C SER A 3 30.85 -26.36 3.42
N ASP A 4 30.27 -27.24 2.59
CA ASP A 4 29.42 -26.85 1.46
C ASP A 4 27.98 -26.55 1.93
N SER A 5 27.55 -27.16 3.04
CA SER A 5 26.25 -26.91 3.68
C SER A 5 26.19 -25.61 4.47
N GLU A 6 27.33 -25.09 4.94
CA GLU A 6 27.39 -23.73 5.54
C GLU A 6 27.27 -22.65 4.47
N MET A 7 27.87 -22.89 3.29
CA MET A 7 27.80 -21.96 2.15
C MET A 7 26.40 -21.93 1.50
N GLU A 8 25.66 -23.05 1.50
CA GLU A 8 24.23 -23.06 1.11
C GLU A 8 23.33 -22.29 2.10
N ASN A 9 23.71 -22.23 3.38
CA ASN A 9 22.96 -21.51 4.42
C ASN A 9 23.25 -19.99 4.45
N GLU A 10 24.40 -19.51 3.99
CA GLU A 10 24.63 -18.05 3.83
C GLU A 10 23.89 -17.46 2.61
N VAL A 11 23.63 -18.28 1.59
CA VAL A 11 22.75 -17.89 0.46
C VAL A 11 21.29 -17.79 0.92
N THR A 12 20.94 -18.34 2.09
CA THR A 12 19.62 -18.12 2.67
C THR A 12 19.48 -16.71 3.23
N LYS A 13 18.62 -15.95 2.53
CA LYS A 13 17.88 -14.77 3.01
C LYS A 13 18.56 -13.42 2.89
N GLN A 14 18.94 -13.06 1.66
CA GLN A 14 18.95 -11.64 1.29
C GLN A 14 17.50 -11.11 1.38
N SER A 15 17.11 -10.61 2.56
CA SER A 15 15.76 -10.09 2.77
C SER A 15 15.58 -8.80 1.99
N ILE A 16 14.58 -8.74 1.10
CA ILE A 16 14.23 -7.51 0.39
C ILE A 16 13.65 -6.53 1.42
N PRO A 17 14.32 -5.41 1.77
CA PRO A 17 13.87 -4.56 2.88
C PRO A 17 12.44 -4.04 2.72
N LEU A 18 12.02 -3.76 1.48
CA LEU A 18 10.65 -3.32 1.15
C LEU A 18 9.57 -4.36 1.45
N LEU A 19 9.91 -5.65 1.45
CA LEU A 19 8.98 -6.75 1.71
C LEU A 19 9.02 -7.24 3.16
N THR A 20 9.77 -6.55 4.04
CA THR A 20 9.81 -6.88 5.47
C THR A 20 8.61 -6.30 6.21
N PRO A 21 8.07 -7.00 7.24
CA PRO A 21 7.00 -6.47 8.08
C PRO A 21 7.38 -5.16 8.81
N TYR A 22 6.37 -4.40 9.20
CA TYR A 22 6.53 -3.13 9.91
C TYR A 22 5.37 -2.84 10.87
N LYS A 23 5.67 -2.44 12.12
CA LYS A 23 4.67 -2.01 13.10
C LYS A 23 4.52 -0.49 13.04
N MET A 24 3.37 -0.03 12.54
CA MET A 24 3.02 1.38 12.43
C MET A 24 1.99 1.74 13.53
N GLY A 25 2.48 2.11 14.72
CA GLY A 25 1.62 2.37 15.87
C GLY A 25 0.80 1.13 16.26
N ARG A 26 -0.53 1.19 16.04
CA ARG A 26 -1.47 0.08 16.27
C ARG A 26 -1.64 -0.87 15.08
N PHE A 27 -1.07 -0.56 13.92
CA PHE A 27 -1.20 -1.34 12.71
C PHE A 27 0.02 -2.24 12.49
N ASN A 28 -0.19 -3.50 12.14
CA ASN A 28 0.86 -4.43 11.74
C ASN A 28 0.81 -4.58 10.22
N LEU A 29 1.86 -4.14 9.53
CA LEU A 29 1.98 -4.21 8.08
C LEU A 29 2.85 -5.39 7.68
N SER A 30 2.47 -6.10 6.61
CA SER A 30 3.22 -7.24 6.08
C SER A 30 4.39 -6.81 5.19
N HIS A 31 4.38 -5.58 4.69
CA HIS A 31 5.41 -5.00 3.83
C HIS A 31 5.43 -3.47 3.94
N ARG A 32 6.42 -2.84 3.31
CA ARG A 32 6.67 -1.39 3.36
C ARG A 32 6.28 -0.64 2.08
N VAL A 33 5.70 -1.34 1.10
CA VAL A 33 5.09 -0.72 -0.08
C VAL A 33 3.73 -0.13 0.29
N VAL A 34 3.51 1.14 -0.03
CA VAL A 34 2.29 1.90 0.30
C VAL A 34 1.68 2.46 -0.98
N LEU A 35 0.35 2.44 -1.09
CA LEU A 35 -0.34 3.21 -2.14
C LEU A 35 -0.37 4.69 -1.72
N ALA A 36 0.35 5.52 -2.47
CA ALA A 36 0.33 6.97 -2.29
C ALA A 36 -1.07 7.56 -2.56
N PRO A 37 -1.39 8.75 -2.02
CA PRO A 37 -2.62 9.45 -2.36
C PRO A 37 -2.59 9.91 -3.83
N LEU A 38 -3.53 9.43 -4.64
CA LEU A 38 -3.58 9.68 -6.09
C LEU A 38 -4.95 10.22 -6.50
N THR A 39 -5.08 11.53 -6.71
CA THR A 39 -6.30 12.14 -7.25
C THR A 39 -6.56 11.65 -8.67
N ARG A 40 -7.75 11.06 -8.91
CA ARG A 40 -8.10 10.45 -10.21
C ARG A 40 -9.25 11.13 -10.95
N THR A 41 -9.89 12.13 -10.34
CA THR A 41 -11.02 12.91 -10.89
C THR A 41 -12.16 12.04 -11.43
N ARG A 42 -12.51 10.98 -10.68
CA ARG A 42 -13.59 10.03 -11.05
C ARG A 42 -14.69 9.90 -9.99
N SER A 43 -14.77 10.85 -9.07
CA SER A 43 -15.85 10.95 -8.07
C SER A 43 -16.86 11.97 -8.54
N TYR A 44 -17.76 11.55 -9.44
CA TYR A 44 -18.75 12.43 -10.04
C TYR A 44 -19.67 13.03 -8.97
N GLY A 45 -19.85 14.35 -9.00
CA GLY A 45 -20.61 15.07 -7.97
C GLY A 45 -19.99 15.00 -6.58
N ASN A 46 -18.67 14.80 -6.47
CA ASN A 46 -17.93 14.58 -5.22
C ASN A 46 -18.35 13.30 -4.46
N VAL A 47 -19.01 12.36 -5.14
CA VAL A 47 -19.42 11.07 -4.56
C VAL A 47 -18.54 9.94 -5.09
N PRO A 48 -17.94 9.10 -4.22
CA PRO A 48 -17.22 7.91 -4.65
C PRO A 48 -18.10 6.98 -5.49
N GLN A 49 -17.57 6.50 -6.61
CA GLN A 49 -18.30 5.68 -7.57
C GLN A 49 -18.00 4.17 -7.39
N PRO A 50 -18.84 3.25 -7.92
CA PRO A 50 -18.60 1.82 -7.81
C PRO A 50 -17.24 1.34 -8.31
N HIS A 51 -16.68 1.98 -9.35
CA HIS A 51 -15.35 1.63 -9.84
C HIS A 51 -14.22 1.96 -8.85
N ALA A 52 -14.44 2.84 -7.86
CA ALA A 52 -13.47 3.10 -6.80
C ALA A 52 -13.26 1.84 -5.93
N ILE A 53 -14.33 1.07 -5.69
CA ILE A 53 -14.26 -0.21 -4.98
C ILE A 53 -13.30 -1.16 -5.71
N LEU A 54 -13.53 -1.35 -7.01
CA LEU A 54 -12.66 -2.19 -7.84
C LEU A 54 -11.23 -1.65 -7.87
N TYR A 55 -11.05 -0.34 -8.00
CA TYR A 55 -9.73 0.31 -8.06
C TYR A 55 -8.88 0.06 -6.80
N TYR A 56 -9.46 0.23 -5.61
CA TYR A 56 -8.76 0.00 -4.34
C TYR A 56 -8.63 -1.51 -4.04
N SER A 57 -9.63 -2.33 -4.40
CA SER A 57 -9.58 -3.78 -4.26
C SER A 57 -8.41 -4.39 -5.04
N GLN A 58 -8.19 -3.95 -6.28
CA GLN A 58 -7.07 -4.42 -7.12
C GLN A 58 -5.69 -4.08 -6.54
N ARG A 59 -5.60 -3.11 -5.62
CA ARG A 59 -4.36 -2.63 -5.01
C ARG A 59 -4.20 -3.07 -3.56
N THR A 60 -5.16 -3.82 -3.04
CA THR A 60 -5.15 -4.29 -1.66
C THR A 60 -4.35 -5.59 -1.56
N THR A 61 -3.48 -5.65 -0.57
CA THR A 61 -2.71 -6.84 -0.19
C THR A 61 -2.87 -7.10 1.31
N PRO A 62 -2.72 -8.37 1.78
CA PRO A 62 -2.78 -8.67 3.21
C PRO A 62 -1.77 -7.88 4.04
N GLY A 63 -2.23 -7.02 4.94
CA GLY A 63 -1.37 -6.14 5.74
C GLY A 63 -0.68 -5.03 4.95
N GLY A 64 -1.22 -4.66 3.78
CA GLY A 64 -0.80 -3.47 3.04
C GLY A 64 -1.43 -2.20 3.59
N PHE A 65 -0.73 -1.07 3.45
CA PHE A 65 -1.26 0.25 3.82
C PHE A 65 -1.56 1.07 2.56
N LEU A 66 -2.78 1.61 2.47
CA LEU A 66 -3.24 2.41 1.34
C LEU A 66 -3.70 3.77 1.84
N ILE A 67 -3.33 4.83 1.11
CA ILE A 67 -3.84 6.18 1.32
C ILE A 67 -4.75 6.50 0.14
N THR A 68 -5.97 6.97 0.42
CA THR A 68 -6.95 7.30 -0.62
C THR A 68 -6.55 8.54 -1.41
N GLU A 69 -7.27 8.81 -2.49
CA GLU A 69 -7.21 10.10 -3.16
C GLU A 69 -7.56 11.27 -2.21
N ALA A 70 -7.10 12.47 -2.58
CA ALA A 70 -7.45 13.68 -1.84
C ALA A 70 -8.97 13.86 -1.82
N THR A 71 -9.55 13.96 -0.64
CA THR A 71 -10.99 14.04 -0.41
C THR A 71 -11.30 15.35 0.31
N GLY A 72 -12.11 16.21 -0.33
CA GLY A 72 -12.46 17.51 0.23
C GLY A 72 -13.23 17.38 1.54
N VAL A 73 -12.85 18.16 2.55
CA VAL A 73 -13.49 18.17 3.88
C VAL A 73 -14.70 19.11 3.95
N SER A 74 -14.84 20.01 2.98
CA SER A 74 -15.94 20.95 2.82
C SER A 74 -16.10 21.35 1.35
N ASP A 75 -17.21 21.99 1.01
CA ASP A 75 -17.46 22.48 -0.34
C ASP A 75 -16.42 23.51 -0.82
N THR A 76 -15.79 24.24 0.11
CA THR A 76 -14.74 25.21 -0.17
C THR A 76 -13.35 24.60 -0.35
N ALA A 77 -13.17 23.31 -0.08
CA ALA A 77 -11.88 22.63 -0.16
C ALA A 77 -11.59 22.04 -1.56
N GLN A 78 -12.50 22.21 -2.52
CA GLN A 78 -12.38 21.63 -3.86
C GLN A 78 -11.55 22.51 -4.80
N GLY A 79 -10.37 22.02 -5.19
CA GLY A 79 -9.51 22.68 -6.18
C GLY A 79 -9.79 22.29 -7.63
N TYR A 80 -10.52 21.19 -7.84
CA TYR A 80 -10.93 20.68 -9.15
C TYR A 80 -12.45 20.45 -9.14
N LYS A 81 -13.09 20.65 -10.28
CA LYS A 81 -14.49 20.29 -10.51
C LYS A 81 -14.58 19.08 -11.42
#